data_AF-A0AAD9QFN4-F1
#
_entry.id   AF-A0AAD9QFN4-F1
#
_cell.length_a   1.000
_cell.length_b   1.000
_cell.length_c   1.000
_cell.angle_alpha   90.00
_cell.angle_beta   90.00
_cell.angle_gamma   90.00
#
_symmetry.space_group_name_H-M   'P 1'
#
loop_
_entity.id
_entity.type
_entity.pdbx_description
1 polymer ?
#
loop_
_entity_poly.entity_id
_entity_poly.type
_entity_poly.pdbx_seq_one_letter_code
_entity_poly.pdbx_strand_id
1 'polypeptide(L)'
;MNRTSCFKKSGIVFRPATRSQENCEVMVFDQYLIQEIIGFSYDAIQVISQAVNTNQCSSINGSSVSMQDRNAMLECLKKANVNGITGPVEFGLDGKRIDIEFEIFNLRNNTFLHIGDWNSTKLAVLYEDIQPNSGNGSSTGVAGKKIRTVIVLDPPFMFANTKDDGTVSYSGYCMDLLNELARSLHFTYEIYLVPDGRYGALTDNGTWNGMVGELNQEKADIAAAPLTVTEVREKTVDFMMPFMYFTEDMLIRKQKAVQEVDYLQFMNPFENEVWFCTIATIVVISIAVFVINYYSPYGYKREDGHGTSEEFNYFNSLWFSVACMLQQGGDNTPRSLSGRILAGCYWFCILIWISTYTANLAAFFTVKNAEHPISSLDDIVKTSYEVGVLDSSSTHAFFKSSKYEVHQKIWSRMERDGTFAQSVDEGVKWVREKDKPSLRQIDVSPQPASEGKPKEPEKPAI
;
A
#
# COMPACT_ATOMS: atom_id res chain seq x y z
N MET A 1 18.38 37.90 -30.96
CA MET A 1 18.65 36.81 -30.00
C MET A 1 17.39 35.96 -29.90
N ASN A 2 17.25 34.92 -30.71
CA ASN A 2 16.26 33.86 -30.49
C ASN A 2 17.04 32.55 -30.41
N ARG A 3 16.97 31.90 -29.25
CA ARG A 3 17.59 30.61 -28.98
C ARG A 3 16.81 29.54 -29.75
N THR A 4 17.40 28.98 -30.81
CA THR A 4 16.99 27.67 -31.31
C THR A 4 17.49 26.62 -30.32
N SER A 5 16.59 26.20 -29.44
CA SER A 5 16.80 25.07 -28.55
C SER A 5 16.78 23.77 -29.35
N CYS A 6 17.95 23.20 -29.66
CA CYS A 6 18.04 21.82 -30.13
C CYS A 6 17.70 20.87 -28.97
N PHE A 7 16.53 20.24 -29.02
CA PHE A 7 16.15 19.14 -28.15
C PHE A 7 17.03 17.93 -28.45
N LYS A 8 18.04 17.70 -27.60
CA LYS A 8 19.09 16.68 -27.78
C LYS A 8 18.63 15.24 -27.46
N LYS A 9 17.35 14.98 -27.15
CA LYS A 9 16.87 13.67 -26.69
C LYS A 9 15.97 12.91 -27.67
N SER A 10 15.42 13.55 -28.71
CA SER A 10 14.34 12.95 -29.51
C SER A 10 14.70 12.54 -30.94
N GLY A 11 15.89 12.86 -31.46
CA GLY A 11 16.27 12.50 -32.84
C GLY A 11 15.44 13.18 -33.94
N ILE A 12 14.62 14.17 -33.59
CA ILE A 12 13.76 14.91 -34.53
C ILE A 12 14.46 16.19 -34.96
N VAL A 13 14.46 16.46 -36.27
CA VAL A 13 15.03 17.66 -36.88
C VAL A 13 13.96 18.33 -37.74
N PHE A 14 13.79 19.64 -37.58
CA PHE A 14 12.94 20.46 -38.45
C PHE A 14 13.84 21.16 -39.46
N ARG A 15 13.51 21.06 -40.74
CA ARG A 15 14.25 21.67 -41.85
C ARG A 15 13.29 22.50 -42.71
N PRO A 16 13.64 23.70 -43.20
CA PRO A 16 12.80 24.39 -44.18
C PRO A 16 12.58 23.52 -45.41
N ALA A 17 11.37 23.50 -45.99
CA ALA A 17 11.11 22.70 -47.18
C ALA A 17 12.05 23.13 -48.32
N THR A 18 12.91 22.22 -48.81
CA THR A 18 13.91 22.53 -49.85
C THR A 18 13.70 21.67 -51.08
N ARG A 19 13.80 22.26 -52.27
CA ARG A 19 13.48 21.58 -53.54
C ARG A 19 14.60 20.69 -54.10
N SER A 20 15.77 20.63 -53.47
CA SER A 20 16.88 19.77 -53.91
C SER A 20 16.75 18.35 -53.34
N GLN A 21 16.30 17.41 -54.16
CA GLN A 21 16.39 15.97 -53.88
C GLN A 21 17.85 15.51 -53.98
N GLU A 22 18.60 15.61 -52.89
CA GLU A 22 19.81 14.81 -52.71
C GLU A 22 19.61 13.85 -51.53
N ASN A 23 19.73 12.55 -51.83
CA ASN A 23 19.75 11.48 -50.83
C ASN A 23 20.89 11.77 -49.84
N CYS A 24 20.54 12.20 -48.63
CA CYS A 24 21.51 12.50 -47.60
C CYS A 24 21.97 11.20 -46.91
N GLU A 25 23.11 10.67 -47.33
CA GLU A 25 23.95 9.86 -46.44
C GLU A 25 24.52 10.73 -45.31
N VAL A 26 24.84 10.08 -44.19
CA VAL A 26 25.20 10.64 -42.88
C VAL A 26 26.25 11.76 -42.99
N MET A 27 25.81 13.01 -43.02
CA MET A 27 26.68 14.18 -42.90
C MET A 27 26.55 14.83 -41.52
N VAL A 28 27.68 15.29 -40.99
CA VAL A 28 27.84 15.87 -39.65
C VAL A 28 27.05 17.17 -39.54
N PHE A 29 26.44 17.43 -38.36
CA PHE A 29 25.56 18.57 -38.07
C PHE A 29 26.15 19.95 -38.48
N ASP A 30 27.48 20.11 -38.42
CA ASP A 30 28.17 21.35 -38.85
C ASP A 30 28.03 21.64 -40.36
N GLN A 31 27.86 20.61 -41.18
CA GLN A 31 27.72 20.75 -42.64
C GLN A 31 26.30 21.19 -43.03
N TYR A 32 25.29 20.86 -42.23
CA TYR A 32 23.89 21.28 -42.43
C TYR A 32 23.70 22.78 -42.17
N LEU A 33 24.31 23.31 -41.09
CA LEU A 33 24.20 24.74 -40.77
C LEU A 33 24.74 25.62 -41.90
N ILE A 34 25.81 25.16 -42.57
CA ILE A 34 26.41 25.85 -43.70
C ILE A 34 25.46 25.86 -44.91
N GLN A 35 24.82 24.74 -45.23
CA GLN A 35 23.86 24.66 -46.34
C GLN A 35 22.62 25.54 -46.12
N GLU A 36 22.08 25.59 -44.90
CA GLU A 36 20.94 26.47 -44.59
C GLU A 36 21.29 27.95 -44.74
N ILE A 37 22.47 28.37 -44.25
CA ILE A 37 22.94 29.75 -44.39
C ILE A 37 23.11 30.11 -45.87
N ILE A 38 23.61 29.19 -46.70
CA ILE A 38 23.73 29.39 -48.14
C ILE A 38 22.34 29.53 -48.78
N GLY A 39 21.38 28.69 -48.39
CA GLY A 39 19.98 28.77 -48.86
C GLY A 39 19.33 30.12 -48.56
N PHE A 40 19.41 30.59 -47.31
CA PHE A 40 18.88 31.91 -46.92
C PHE A 40 19.60 33.06 -47.64
N SER A 41 20.91 32.95 -47.82
CA SER A 41 21.69 33.98 -48.52
C SER A 41 21.32 34.08 -49.99
N TYR A 42 21.09 32.94 -50.65
CA TYR A 42 20.63 32.89 -52.04
C TYR A 42 19.23 33.50 -52.18
N ASP A 43 18.31 33.14 -51.30
CA ASP A 43 16.94 33.64 -51.30
C ASP A 43 16.90 35.15 -51.03
N ALA A 44 17.75 35.65 -50.13
CA ALA A 44 17.90 37.08 -49.86
C ALA A 44 18.35 37.85 -51.12
N ILE A 45 19.30 37.31 -51.89
CA ILE A 45 19.74 37.94 -53.14
C ILE A 45 18.62 37.97 -54.18
N GLN A 46 17.82 36.91 -54.28
CA GLN A 46 16.67 36.84 -55.20
C GLN A 46 15.59 37.87 -54.82
N VAL A 47 15.26 37.98 -53.53
CA VAL A 47 14.33 38.99 -53.02
C VAL A 47 14.82 40.40 -53.35
N ILE A 48 16.09 40.69 -53.11
CA ILE A 48 16.68 42.01 -53.39
C ILE A 48 16.67 42.28 -54.91
N SER A 49 17.03 41.30 -55.74
CA SER A 49 17.01 41.42 -57.20
C SER A 49 15.62 41.75 -57.73
N GLN A 50 14.58 41.06 -57.26
CA GLN A 50 13.19 41.33 -57.66
C GLN A 50 12.71 42.70 -57.18
N ALA A 51 13.08 43.11 -55.96
CA ALA A 51 12.72 44.42 -55.42
C ALA A 51 13.37 45.57 -56.22
N VAL A 52 14.64 45.44 -56.61
CA VAL A 52 15.37 46.46 -57.41
C VAL A 52 14.82 46.55 -58.85
N ASN A 53 14.41 45.42 -59.43
CA ASN A 53 13.85 45.37 -60.79
C ASN A 53 12.39 45.83 -60.87
N THR A 54 11.74 46.12 -59.73
CA THR A 54 10.38 46.64 -59.71
C THR A 54 10.39 48.14 -60.07
N ASN A 55 9.61 48.55 -61.08
CA ASN A 55 9.60 49.91 -61.67
C ASN A 55 9.48 51.08 -60.66
N GLN A 56 8.95 50.84 -59.46
CA GLN A 56 8.82 51.86 -58.40
C GLN A 56 10.14 52.09 -57.62
N CYS A 57 11.05 51.11 -57.59
CA CYS A 57 12.26 51.13 -56.76
C CYS A 57 13.56 51.17 -57.57
N SER A 58 13.50 51.02 -58.89
CA SER A 58 14.64 51.15 -59.82
C SER A 58 15.17 52.59 -59.98
N SER A 59 14.44 53.60 -59.48
CA SER A 59 14.77 55.02 -59.60
C SER A 59 15.57 55.61 -58.42
N ILE A 60 15.89 54.80 -57.40
CA ILE A 60 16.59 55.25 -56.20
C ILE A 60 18.08 55.44 -56.50
N ASN A 61 18.57 56.68 -56.45
CA ASN A 61 19.97 57.01 -56.70
C ASN A 61 20.81 56.81 -55.42
N GLY A 62 21.75 55.86 -55.45
CA GLY A 62 22.54 55.44 -54.27
C GLY A 62 23.53 56.46 -53.72
N SER A 63 23.64 57.65 -54.33
CA SER A 63 24.55 58.72 -53.91
C SER A 63 23.99 59.61 -52.79
N SER A 64 22.66 59.68 -52.61
CA SER A 64 22.01 60.36 -51.47
C SER A 64 20.65 59.73 -51.17
N VAL A 65 20.57 58.89 -50.13
CA VAL A 65 19.34 58.15 -49.76
C VAL A 65 18.50 58.97 -48.78
N SER A 66 17.28 59.37 -49.17
CA SER A 66 16.33 60.02 -48.26
C SER A 66 15.55 58.98 -47.43
N MET A 67 14.90 59.43 -46.34
CA MET A 67 13.99 58.57 -45.55
C MET A 67 12.81 58.02 -46.39
N GLN A 68 12.38 58.77 -47.41
CA GLN A 68 11.31 58.34 -48.31
C GLN A 68 11.79 57.21 -49.23
N ASP A 69 13.02 57.30 -49.75
CA ASP A 69 13.62 56.24 -50.58
C ASP A 69 13.82 54.94 -49.79
N ARG A 70 14.24 55.06 -48.52
CA ARG A 70 14.36 53.90 -47.62
C ARG A 70 13.03 53.19 -47.41
N ASN A 71 11.98 53.95 -47.15
CA ASN A 71 10.65 53.38 -46.89
C ASN A 71 10.04 52.80 -48.19
N ALA A 72 10.27 53.44 -49.34
CA ALA A 72 9.86 52.92 -50.65
C ALA A 72 10.56 51.58 -50.97
N MET A 73 11.87 51.49 -50.73
CA MET A 73 12.63 50.24 -50.91
C MET A 73 12.14 49.13 -49.97
N LEU A 74 11.82 49.47 -48.72
CA LEU A 74 11.27 48.51 -47.76
C LEU A 74 9.90 47.97 -48.21
N GLU A 75 9.03 48.82 -48.77
CA GLU A 75 7.75 48.39 -49.34
C GLU A 75 7.93 47.50 -50.59
N CYS A 76 8.93 47.77 -51.43
CA CYS A 76 9.27 46.88 -52.55
C CYS A 76 9.80 45.52 -52.07
N LEU A 77 10.63 45.48 -51.03
CA LEU A 77 11.11 44.23 -50.43
C LEU A 77 9.96 43.40 -49.83
N LYS A 78 8.98 44.04 -49.18
CA LYS A 78 7.80 43.36 -48.64
C LYS A 78 6.88 42.78 -49.73
N LYS A 79 6.82 43.42 -50.89
CA LYS A 79 6.03 42.96 -52.05
C LYS A 79 6.74 41.91 -52.90
N ALA A 80 8.01 41.62 -52.62
CA ALA A 80 8.74 40.59 -53.33
C ALA A 80 8.13 39.22 -53.00
N ASN A 81 7.77 38.49 -54.05
CA ASN A 81 7.31 37.10 -53.98
C ASN A 81 8.25 36.30 -54.87
N VAL A 82 9.14 35.53 -54.24
CA VAL A 82 10.12 34.68 -54.91
C VAL A 82 9.94 33.24 -54.46
N ASN A 83 10.18 32.32 -55.41
CA ASN A 83 10.32 30.91 -55.09
C ASN A 83 11.81 30.60 -54.93
N GLY A 84 12.25 30.54 -53.68
CA GLY A 84 13.64 30.32 -53.29
C GLY A 84 14.00 28.85 -53.07
N ILE A 85 15.21 28.62 -52.57
CA ILE A 85 15.71 27.31 -52.12
C ILE A 85 14.94 26.86 -50.87
N THR A 86 14.56 27.79 -49.99
CA THR A 86 13.82 27.50 -48.76
C THR A 86 12.29 27.50 -48.95
N GLY A 87 11.81 27.32 -50.18
CA GLY A 87 10.39 27.34 -50.52
C GLY A 87 9.86 28.73 -50.90
N PRO A 88 8.53 28.96 -50.86
CA PRO A 88 7.93 30.25 -51.18
C PRO A 88 8.33 31.30 -50.13
N VAL A 89 8.81 32.46 -50.59
CA VAL A 89 9.21 33.57 -49.72
C VAL A 89 8.24 34.72 -49.92
N GLU A 90 7.35 34.90 -48.95
CA GLU A 90 6.41 36.00 -48.89
C GLU A 90 6.53 36.74 -47.55
N PHE A 91 6.29 38.05 -47.54
CA PHE A 91 6.39 38.87 -46.33
C PHE A 91 5.04 39.47 -45.93
N GLY A 92 4.76 39.46 -44.62
CA GLY A 92 3.62 40.15 -44.04
C GLY A 92 3.83 41.67 -43.95
N LEU A 93 2.81 42.39 -43.49
CA LEU A 93 2.84 43.85 -43.32
C LEU A 93 3.94 44.32 -42.34
N ASP A 94 4.31 43.46 -41.39
CA ASP A 94 5.38 43.69 -40.41
C ASP A 94 6.79 43.35 -40.94
N GLY A 95 6.90 42.86 -42.19
CA GLY A 95 8.16 42.46 -42.81
C GLY A 95 8.67 41.10 -42.35
N LYS A 96 7.88 40.31 -41.63
CA LYS A 96 8.23 38.92 -41.31
C LYS A 96 7.79 37.99 -42.43
N ARG A 97 8.54 36.91 -42.65
CA ARG A 97 8.17 35.87 -43.61
C ARG A 97 6.91 35.16 -43.13
N ILE A 98 5.94 35.02 -44.04
CA ILE A 98 4.69 34.27 -43.82
C ILE A 98 4.72 32.97 -44.64
N ASP A 99 3.83 32.04 -44.31
CA ASP A 99 3.69 30.73 -44.98
C ASP A 99 5.00 29.90 -45.01
N ILE A 100 5.64 29.80 -43.83
CA ILE A 100 6.86 29.02 -43.68
C ILE A 100 6.48 27.54 -43.53
N GLU A 101 7.07 26.72 -44.40
CA GLU A 101 6.94 25.26 -44.37
C GLU A 101 8.24 24.62 -43.86
N PHE A 102 8.11 23.76 -42.87
CA PHE A 102 9.20 22.92 -42.36
C PHE A 102 8.89 21.45 -42.60
N GLU A 103 9.84 20.72 -43.13
CA GLU A 103 9.88 19.27 -43.15
C GLU A 103 10.37 18.76 -41.78
N ILE A 104 9.69 17.74 -41.27
CA ILE A 104 9.99 17.07 -40.01
C ILE A 104 10.71 15.76 -40.34
N PHE A 105 11.94 15.64 -39.87
CA PHE A 105 12.76 14.44 -40.01
C PHE A 105 12.88 13.73 -38.67
N ASN A 106 12.89 12.40 -38.71
CA ASN A 106 13.17 11.54 -37.57
C ASN A 106 14.40 10.69 -37.88
N LEU A 107 15.38 10.72 -36.98
CA LEU A 107 16.57 9.90 -37.05
C LEU A 107 16.22 8.44 -36.70
N ARG A 108 16.24 7.55 -37.70
CA ARG A 108 16.05 6.11 -37.53
C ARG A 108 17.22 5.36 -38.19
N ASN A 109 17.81 4.38 -37.52
CA ASN A 109 18.98 3.63 -38.01
C ASN A 109 20.13 4.53 -38.54
N ASN A 110 20.42 5.62 -37.84
CA ASN A 110 21.40 6.63 -38.25
C ASN A 110 21.08 7.36 -39.57
N THR A 111 19.88 7.23 -40.13
CA THR A 111 19.42 7.99 -41.29
C THR A 111 18.24 8.88 -40.91
N PHE A 112 18.20 10.09 -41.47
CA PHE A 112 17.07 10.99 -41.28
C PHE A 112 15.96 10.62 -42.26
N LEU A 113 14.84 10.14 -41.73
CA LEU A 113 13.64 9.84 -42.52
C LEU A 113 12.66 11.01 -42.38
N HIS A 114 12.13 11.50 -43.50
CA HIS A 114 11.05 12.48 -43.50
C HIS A 114 9.77 11.82 -42.95
N ILE A 115 9.18 12.39 -41.89
CA ILE A 115 8.02 11.83 -41.20
C ILE A 115 6.79 12.75 -41.19
N GLY A 116 6.93 13.99 -41.68
CA GLY A 116 5.83 14.94 -41.67
C GLY A 116 6.23 16.33 -42.09
N ASP A 117 5.25 17.21 -42.17
CA ASP A 117 5.42 18.62 -42.52
C ASP A 117 4.77 19.51 -41.46
N TRP A 118 5.32 20.69 -41.26
CA TRP A 118 4.76 21.73 -40.42
C TRP A 118 4.54 22.98 -41.25
N ASN A 119 3.35 23.56 -41.15
CA ASN A 119 3.06 24.89 -41.67
C ASN A 119 2.38 25.71 -40.56
N SER A 120 2.62 27.02 -40.54
CA SER A 120 1.94 27.99 -39.67
C SER A 120 0.40 27.87 -39.64
N THR A 121 -0.23 27.43 -40.73
CA THR A 121 -1.70 27.28 -40.83
C THR A 121 -2.21 25.91 -40.41
N LYS A 122 -1.48 24.84 -40.74
CA LYS A 122 -1.88 23.44 -40.54
C LYS A 122 -1.24 22.78 -39.30
N LEU A 123 -0.30 23.47 -38.64
CA LEU A 123 0.54 22.92 -37.58
C LEU A 123 1.30 21.66 -38.06
N ALA A 124 1.79 20.80 -37.16
CA ALA A 124 2.53 19.60 -37.53
C ALA A 124 1.56 18.51 -38.03
N VAL A 125 1.78 18.03 -39.25
CA VAL A 125 1.10 16.88 -39.84
C VAL A 125 2.13 15.77 -40.01
N LEU A 126 1.96 14.67 -39.27
CA LEU A 126 2.84 13.51 -39.34
C LEU A 126 2.23 12.46 -40.28
N TYR A 127 3.02 11.99 -41.25
CA TYR A 127 2.68 10.86 -42.11
C TYR A 127 3.10 9.53 -41.49
N GLU A 128 4.08 9.55 -40.57
CA GLU A 128 4.57 8.39 -39.85
C GLU A 128 4.77 8.68 -38.34
N ASP A 129 4.70 7.63 -37.53
CA ASP A 129 4.93 7.72 -36.09
C ASP A 129 6.39 8.05 -35.75
N ILE A 130 6.61 8.81 -34.68
CA ILE A 130 7.95 9.07 -34.16
C ILE A 130 8.48 7.79 -33.51
N GLN A 131 9.46 7.15 -34.16
CA GLN A 131 10.19 6.01 -33.61
C GLN A 131 11.58 6.41 -33.11
N PRO A 132 12.10 5.77 -32.05
CA PRO A 132 13.45 6.01 -31.57
C PRO A 132 14.52 5.51 -32.56
N ASN A 133 15.69 6.17 -32.56
CA ASN A 133 16.86 5.77 -33.35
C ASN A 133 17.48 4.45 -32.83
N SER A 134 16.84 3.30 -33.11
CA SER A 134 17.31 1.97 -32.68
C SER A 134 17.66 1.12 -33.89
N GLY A 135 18.95 0.82 -34.04
CA GLY A 135 19.58 0.10 -35.16
C GLY A 135 19.14 -1.36 -35.39
N ASN A 136 18.05 -1.82 -34.79
CA ASN A 136 17.47 -3.14 -35.03
C ASN A 136 15.95 -3.04 -34.91
N GLY A 137 15.28 -3.70 -35.85
CA GLY A 137 13.86 -3.60 -36.13
C GLY A 137 12.97 -3.50 -34.90
N SER A 138 11.96 -2.65 -35.03
CA SER A 138 10.80 -2.50 -34.16
C SER A 138 10.40 -3.81 -33.47
N SER A 139 10.93 -4.05 -32.28
CA SER A 139 10.12 -4.69 -31.26
C SER A 139 9.52 -3.55 -30.46
N THR A 140 8.20 -3.45 -30.49
CA THR A 140 7.40 -2.65 -29.54
C THR A 140 7.53 -3.17 -28.10
N GLY A 141 8.56 -3.97 -27.82
CA GLY A 141 8.80 -4.67 -26.56
C GLY A 141 10.12 -4.26 -25.91
N VAL A 142 10.33 -4.81 -24.73
CA VAL A 142 11.54 -4.61 -23.91
C VAL A 142 12.66 -5.59 -24.26
N ALA A 143 12.42 -6.49 -25.21
CA ALA A 143 13.34 -7.54 -25.61
C ALA A 143 14.70 -6.97 -26.07
N GLY A 144 15.79 -7.49 -25.50
CA GLY A 144 17.16 -7.09 -25.80
C GLY A 144 17.61 -5.77 -25.15
N LYS A 145 16.75 -5.07 -24.41
CA LYS A 145 17.14 -3.86 -23.66
C LYS A 145 17.79 -4.23 -22.31
N LYS A 146 18.68 -3.35 -21.83
CA LYS A 146 19.24 -3.42 -20.47
C LYS A 146 18.53 -2.39 -19.60
N ILE A 147 17.77 -2.85 -18.61
CA ILE A 147 16.89 -2.03 -17.77
C ILE A 147 17.57 -1.77 -16.41
N ARG A 148 17.60 -0.52 -15.97
CA ARG A 148 18.06 -0.14 -14.63
C ARG A 148 16.94 -0.31 -13.63
N THR A 149 17.13 -1.23 -12.69
CA THR A 149 16.13 -1.59 -11.69
C THR A 149 16.55 -1.11 -10.31
N VAL A 150 15.78 -0.22 -9.71
CA VAL A 150 15.97 0.17 -8.31
C VAL A 150 15.24 -0.80 -7.39
N ILE A 151 15.89 -1.17 -6.29
CA ILE A 151 15.35 -2.07 -5.26
C ILE A 151 15.46 -1.44 -3.87
N VAL A 152 14.65 -1.94 -2.93
CA VAL A 152 14.73 -1.66 -1.49
C VAL A 152 14.84 -2.98 -0.72
N LEU A 153 15.56 -3.00 0.39
CA LEU A 153 15.63 -4.18 1.25
C LEU A 153 14.40 -4.24 2.14
N ASP A 154 13.59 -5.27 1.94
CA ASP A 154 12.36 -5.51 2.70
C ASP A 154 12.03 -7.01 2.70
N PRO A 155 12.45 -7.77 3.73
CA PRO A 155 12.13 -9.18 3.86
C PRO A 155 10.61 -9.42 4.02
N PRO A 156 10.00 -10.40 3.34
CA PRO A 156 10.60 -11.44 2.49
C PRO A 156 10.69 -11.11 0.99
N PHE A 157 10.43 -9.87 0.59
CA PHE A 157 10.41 -9.46 -0.82
C PHE A 157 11.80 -9.32 -1.40
N MET A 158 12.72 -8.77 -0.61
CA MET A 158 14.10 -8.49 -1.00
C MET A 158 15.05 -8.69 0.18
N PHE A 159 15.97 -9.64 0.04
CA PHE A 159 17.07 -9.93 0.95
C PHE A 159 18.40 -9.54 0.31
N ALA A 160 19.34 -9.09 1.13
CA ALA A 160 20.74 -8.98 0.74
C ALA A 160 21.54 -10.11 1.39
N ASN A 161 22.06 -11.02 0.55
CA ASN A 161 22.93 -12.11 0.95
C ASN A 161 24.36 -11.79 0.55
N THR A 162 25.24 -11.65 1.53
CA THR A 162 26.67 -11.48 1.29
C THR A 162 27.29 -12.87 1.13
N LYS A 163 27.89 -13.16 -0.03
CA LYS A 163 28.65 -14.40 -0.24
C LYS A 163 30.02 -14.30 0.44
N ASP A 164 30.67 -15.44 0.66
CA ASP A 164 31.98 -15.53 1.30
C ASP A 164 33.07 -14.71 0.54
N ASP A 165 32.90 -14.54 -0.78
CA ASP A 165 33.78 -13.74 -1.64
C ASP A 165 33.59 -12.22 -1.48
N GLY A 166 32.68 -11.76 -0.60
CA GLY A 166 32.33 -10.35 -0.41
C GLY A 166 31.30 -9.82 -1.41
N THR A 167 30.90 -10.62 -2.40
CA THR A 167 29.90 -10.25 -3.41
C THR A 167 28.49 -10.25 -2.80
N VAL A 168 27.78 -9.13 -2.90
CA VAL A 168 26.38 -9.03 -2.47
C VAL A 168 25.48 -9.61 -3.56
N SER A 169 24.68 -10.60 -3.19
CA SER A 169 23.64 -11.20 -4.03
C SER A 169 22.27 -10.92 -3.42
N TYR A 170 21.27 -10.70 -4.27
CA TYR A 170 19.91 -10.40 -3.83
C TYR A 170 18.99 -11.58 -4.09
N SER A 171 18.06 -11.85 -3.17
CA SER A 171 17.06 -12.91 -3.29
C SER A 171 15.73 -12.44 -2.71
N GLY A 172 14.63 -13.14 -2.98
CA GLY A 172 13.31 -12.84 -2.42
C GLY A 172 12.22 -12.80 -3.49
N TYR A 173 10.98 -12.60 -3.06
CA TYR A 173 9.80 -12.68 -3.94
C TYR A 173 9.90 -11.71 -5.15
N CYS A 174 10.32 -10.46 -4.92
CA CYS A 174 10.44 -9.48 -6.00
C CYS A 174 11.61 -9.79 -6.95
N MET A 175 12.68 -10.43 -6.46
CA MET A 175 13.77 -10.91 -7.32
C MET A 175 13.32 -12.05 -8.22
N ASP A 176 12.57 -13.02 -7.68
CA ASP A 176 12.06 -14.14 -8.46
C ASP A 176 11.07 -13.66 -9.53
N LEU A 177 10.18 -12.73 -9.17
CA LEU A 177 9.27 -12.09 -10.12
C LEU A 177 10.03 -11.34 -11.23
N LEU A 178 11.04 -10.54 -10.87
CA LEU A 178 11.86 -9.81 -11.84
C LEU A 178 12.61 -10.76 -12.79
N ASN A 179 13.11 -11.88 -12.28
CA ASN A 179 13.74 -12.92 -13.08
C ASN A 179 12.78 -13.57 -14.08
N GLU A 180 11.56 -13.89 -13.66
CA GLU A 180 10.54 -14.47 -14.54
C GLU A 180 10.07 -13.47 -15.62
N LEU A 181 9.93 -12.20 -15.25
CA LEU A 181 9.63 -11.13 -16.22
C LEU A 181 10.77 -10.97 -17.23
N ALA A 182 12.03 -10.95 -16.78
CA ALA A 182 13.19 -10.85 -17.65
C ALA A 182 13.27 -12.03 -18.63
N ARG A 183 12.98 -13.25 -18.17
CA ARG A 183 12.94 -14.45 -19.01
C ARG A 183 11.84 -14.39 -20.06
N SER A 184 10.62 -14.01 -19.65
CA SER A 184 9.43 -14.01 -20.50
C SER A 184 9.42 -12.87 -21.52
N LEU A 185 9.96 -11.70 -21.16
CA LEU A 185 10.02 -10.51 -22.01
C LEU A 185 11.38 -10.32 -22.69
N HIS A 186 12.32 -11.24 -22.46
CA HIS A 186 13.66 -11.28 -23.05
C HIS A 186 14.49 -10.00 -22.84
N PHE A 187 14.35 -9.33 -21.70
CA PHE A 187 15.20 -8.19 -21.34
C PHE A 187 16.30 -8.60 -20.36
N THR A 188 17.36 -7.79 -20.29
CA THR A 188 18.39 -7.89 -19.27
C THR A 188 18.25 -6.72 -18.31
N TYR A 189 18.73 -6.85 -17.08
CA TYR A 189 18.60 -5.78 -16.10
C TYR A 189 19.84 -5.65 -15.23
N GLU A 190 20.04 -4.46 -14.68
CA GLU A 190 21.00 -4.19 -13.61
C GLU A 190 20.28 -3.67 -12.39
N ILE A 191 20.57 -4.25 -11.22
CA ILE A 191 19.94 -3.87 -9.95
C ILE A 191 20.87 -3.00 -9.13
N TYR A 192 20.30 -2.02 -8.45
CA TYR A 192 21.00 -1.24 -7.43
C TYR A 192 20.06 -0.86 -6.29
N LEU A 193 20.62 -0.72 -5.10
CA LEU A 193 19.88 -0.34 -3.91
C LEU A 193 19.57 1.15 -3.92
N VAL A 194 18.35 1.51 -3.55
CA VAL A 194 17.96 2.91 -3.36
C VAL A 194 18.86 3.58 -2.29
N PRO A 195 19.46 4.75 -2.56
CA PRO A 195 20.47 5.33 -1.67
C PRO A 195 19.99 5.69 -0.26
N ASP A 196 18.74 6.08 -0.11
CA ASP A 196 18.15 6.51 1.16
C ASP A 196 17.38 5.41 1.89
N GLY A 197 17.26 4.21 1.29
CA GLY A 197 16.52 3.08 1.85
C GLY A 197 15.00 3.27 1.91
N ARG A 198 14.42 4.28 1.23
CA ARG A 198 12.99 4.62 1.35
C ARG A 198 12.19 4.25 0.11
N TYR A 199 10.90 3.98 0.28
CA TYR A 199 9.99 3.72 -0.85
C TYR A 199 9.77 4.97 -1.72
N GLY A 200 9.58 6.11 -1.07
CA GLY A 200 9.34 7.38 -1.72
C GLY A 200 8.08 8.06 -1.21
N ALA A 201 8.29 9.25 -0.67
CA ALA A 201 7.28 10.17 -0.17
C ALA A 201 7.56 11.57 -0.73
N LEU A 202 6.49 12.34 -0.87
CA LEU A 202 6.60 13.73 -1.27
C LEU A 202 7.12 14.53 -0.08
N THR A 203 8.28 15.16 -0.23
CA THR A 203 8.83 16.06 0.79
C THR A 203 8.13 17.41 0.78
N ASP A 204 8.26 18.19 1.85
CA ASP A 204 7.65 19.53 1.96
C ASP A 204 8.13 20.50 0.87
N ASN A 205 9.31 20.25 0.30
CA ASN A 205 9.88 21.01 -0.82
C ASN A 205 9.26 20.65 -2.19
N GLY A 206 8.28 19.73 -2.22
CA GLY A 206 7.64 19.24 -3.44
C GLY A 206 8.50 18.26 -4.24
N THR A 207 9.63 17.78 -3.70
CA THR A 207 10.49 16.80 -4.36
C THR A 207 10.23 15.40 -3.82
N TRP A 208 10.35 14.41 -4.69
CA TRP A 208 10.24 12.99 -4.33
C TRP A 208 11.58 12.42 -3.86
N ASN A 209 11.57 11.72 -2.73
CA ASN A 209 12.68 10.89 -2.27
C ASN A 209 12.43 9.40 -2.61
N GLY A 210 13.31 8.51 -2.15
CA GLY A 210 13.17 7.07 -2.31
C GLY A 210 13.17 6.59 -3.75
N MET A 211 12.64 5.37 -3.95
CA MET A 211 12.52 4.76 -5.27
C MET A 211 11.66 5.59 -6.23
N VAL A 212 10.58 6.20 -5.74
CA VAL A 212 9.74 7.11 -6.56
C VAL A 212 10.55 8.32 -7.03
N GLY A 213 11.43 8.86 -6.19
CA GLY A 213 12.35 9.93 -6.57
C GLY A 213 13.35 9.52 -7.65
N GLU A 214 13.89 8.30 -7.57
CA GLU A 214 14.83 7.76 -8.57
C GLU A 214 14.14 7.53 -9.93
N LEU A 215 12.87 7.09 -9.94
CA LEU A 215 12.07 6.97 -11.16
C LEU A 215 11.73 8.34 -11.76
N ASN A 216 11.26 9.28 -10.93
CA ASN A 216 10.90 10.64 -11.38
C ASN A 216 12.10 11.43 -11.93
N GLN A 217 13.32 11.10 -11.49
CA GLN A 217 14.57 11.70 -11.98
C GLN A 217 15.20 10.92 -13.16
N GLU A 218 14.52 9.92 -13.71
CA GLU A 218 15.01 9.04 -14.81
C GLU A 218 16.34 8.32 -14.49
N LYS A 219 16.64 8.11 -13.20
CA LYS A 219 17.83 7.36 -12.76
C LYS A 219 17.59 5.84 -12.77
N ALA A 220 16.38 5.43 -12.41
CA ALA A 220 15.88 4.07 -12.59
C ALA A 220 14.91 4.03 -13.77
N ASP A 221 14.87 2.90 -14.47
CA ASP A 221 13.88 2.64 -15.51
C ASP A 221 12.66 1.89 -14.94
N ILE A 222 12.88 0.99 -13.97
CA ILE A 222 11.82 0.30 -13.21
C ILE A 222 12.18 0.22 -11.72
N ALA A 223 11.17 0.09 -10.86
CA ALA A 223 11.34 -0.25 -9.45
C ALA A 223 10.76 -1.63 -9.15
N ALA A 224 11.56 -2.52 -8.56
CA ALA A 224 11.14 -3.86 -8.16
C ALA A 224 11.06 -3.93 -6.64
N ALA A 225 9.87 -3.68 -6.09
CA ALA A 225 9.63 -3.63 -4.65
C ALA A 225 8.14 -3.81 -4.32
N PRO A 226 7.79 -4.12 -3.05
CA PRO A 226 6.41 -4.06 -2.57
C PRO A 226 5.97 -2.60 -2.38
N LEU A 227 5.81 -1.87 -3.49
CA LEU A 227 5.44 -0.46 -3.49
C LEU A 227 3.92 -0.29 -3.55
N THR A 228 3.32 0.25 -2.48
CA THR A 228 1.89 0.55 -2.43
C THR A 228 1.48 1.60 -3.48
N VAL A 229 0.50 1.26 -4.30
CA VAL A 229 -0.14 2.17 -5.26
C VAL A 229 -0.97 3.20 -4.50
N THR A 230 -0.71 4.48 -4.72
CA THR A 230 -1.43 5.58 -4.08
C THR A 230 -1.71 6.68 -5.10
N GLU A 231 -2.77 7.47 -4.91
CA GLU A 231 -3.15 8.55 -5.83
C GLU A 231 -1.98 9.53 -6.09
N VAL A 232 -1.22 9.87 -5.05
CA VAL A 232 -0.13 10.85 -5.15
C VAL A 232 1.04 10.27 -5.97
N ARG A 233 1.34 8.97 -5.82
CA ARG A 233 2.41 8.31 -6.59
C ARG A 233 1.99 8.09 -8.04
N GLU A 234 0.74 7.68 -8.29
CA GLU A 234 0.21 7.41 -9.63
C GLU A 234 0.20 8.66 -10.52
N LYS A 235 0.05 9.86 -9.94
CA LYS A 235 0.21 11.13 -10.67
C LYS A 235 1.65 11.42 -11.13
N THR A 236 2.64 10.72 -10.57
CA THR A 236 4.07 10.96 -10.83
C THR A 236 4.71 9.83 -11.63
N VAL A 237 4.35 8.57 -11.32
CA VAL A 237 4.90 7.37 -11.94
C VAL A 237 3.77 6.42 -12.33
N ASP A 238 3.95 5.72 -13.44
CA ASP A 238 3.01 4.70 -13.89
C ASP A 238 3.21 3.39 -13.13
N PHE A 239 2.11 2.70 -12.83
CA PHE A 239 2.11 1.40 -12.18
C PHE A 239 1.65 0.29 -13.12
N MET A 240 2.22 -0.89 -12.95
CA MET A 240 1.66 -2.12 -13.51
C MET A 240 0.43 -2.56 -12.72
N MET A 241 -0.31 -3.52 -13.25
CA MET A 241 -1.37 -4.19 -12.50
C MET A 241 -0.83 -4.73 -11.17
N PRO A 242 -1.51 -4.49 -10.04
CA PRO A 242 -1.08 -5.00 -8.75
C PRO A 242 -0.93 -6.52 -8.78
N PHE A 243 0.24 -7.02 -8.37
CA PHE A 243 0.51 -8.46 -8.31
C PHE A 243 0.09 -9.09 -6.98
N MET A 244 -0.20 -8.28 -5.96
CA MET A 244 -0.58 -8.72 -4.61
C MET A 244 -1.55 -7.71 -4.00
N TYR A 245 -2.60 -8.22 -3.35
CA TYR A 245 -3.55 -7.42 -2.56
C TYR A 245 -3.36 -7.77 -1.08
N PHE A 246 -3.33 -6.75 -0.22
CA PHE A 246 -3.16 -6.93 1.22
C PHE A 246 -4.08 -5.98 1.99
N THR A 247 -4.29 -6.30 3.27
CA THR A 247 -4.92 -5.43 4.24
C THR A 247 -3.87 -4.93 5.22
N GLU A 248 -4.06 -3.70 5.68
CA GLU A 248 -3.22 -3.10 6.69
C GLU A 248 -3.58 -3.66 8.08
N ASP A 249 -2.64 -4.37 8.71
CA ASP A 249 -2.84 -5.01 10.01
C ASP A 249 -2.08 -4.29 11.14
N MET A 250 -2.61 -4.40 12.35
CA MET A 250 -2.02 -3.78 13.53
C MET A 250 -1.29 -4.82 14.39
N LEU A 251 0.01 -4.59 14.60
CA LEU A 251 0.82 -5.35 15.53
C LEU A 251 0.66 -4.81 16.95
N ILE A 252 0.25 -5.72 17.83
CA ILE A 252 0.18 -5.50 19.27
C ILE A 252 1.10 -6.53 19.94
N ARG A 253 1.81 -6.12 20.99
CA ARG A 253 2.52 -7.07 21.84
C ARG A 253 1.51 -8.06 22.41
N LYS A 254 1.75 -9.35 22.18
CA LYS A 254 1.00 -10.40 22.89
C LYS A 254 1.23 -10.18 24.39
N GLN A 255 0.21 -9.71 25.08
CA GLN A 255 0.25 -9.68 26.53
C GLN A 255 0.39 -11.13 26.98
N LYS A 256 1.47 -11.43 27.70
CA LYS A 256 1.45 -12.65 28.51
C LYS A 256 0.25 -12.44 29.41
N ALA A 257 -0.77 -13.29 29.28
CA ALA A 257 -1.84 -13.33 30.27
C ALA A 257 -1.12 -13.38 31.60
N VAL A 258 -1.15 -12.27 32.33
CA VAL A 258 -0.73 -12.27 33.71
C VAL A 258 -1.67 -13.30 34.27
N GLN A 259 -1.12 -14.47 34.63
CA GLN A 259 -1.86 -15.39 35.46
C GLN A 259 -1.99 -14.67 36.78
N GLU A 260 -2.92 -13.71 36.85
CA GLU A 260 -3.47 -13.29 38.12
C GLU A 260 -4.07 -14.57 38.65
N VAL A 261 -3.35 -15.17 39.60
CA VAL A 261 -3.78 -16.39 40.27
C VAL A 261 -4.98 -15.96 41.09
N ASP A 262 -6.16 -16.08 40.49
CA ASP A 262 -7.40 -15.91 41.21
C ASP A 262 -7.51 -17.08 42.20
N TYR A 263 -7.27 -16.79 43.49
CA TYR A 263 -7.34 -17.78 44.54
C TYR A 263 -8.73 -18.43 44.65
N LEU A 264 -9.77 -17.77 44.14
CA LEU A 264 -11.15 -18.25 44.12
C LEU A 264 -11.59 -18.71 42.72
N GLN A 265 -10.65 -19.07 41.84
CA GLN A 265 -10.94 -19.55 40.48
C GLN A 265 -11.94 -20.74 40.45
N PHE A 266 -11.98 -21.54 41.52
CA PHE A 266 -12.94 -22.65 41.66
C PHE A 266 -14.39 -22.19 41.86
N MET A 267 -14.65 -20.94 42.25
CA MET A 267 -16.00 -20.39 42.38
C MET A 267 -16.56 -19.84 41.05
N ASN A 268 -15.70 -19.51 40.09
CA ASN A 268 -16.05 -18.94 38.79
C ASN A 268 -16.95 -19.81 37.87
N PRO A 269 -17.04 -21.15 37.99
CA PRO A 269 -17.93 -21.95 37.13
C PRO A 269 -19.43 -21.64 37.30
N PHE A 270 -19.80 -21.01 38.42
CA PHE A 270 -21.16 -20.55 38.68
C PHE A 270 -21.15 -19.06 39.02
N GLU A 271 -22.14 -18.34 38.50
CA GLU A 271 -22.36 -16.95 38.87
C GLU A 271 -22.75 -16.83 40.35
N ASN A 272 -22.47 -15.68 40.95
CA ASN A 272 -22.76 -15.41 42.36
C ASN A 272 -24.24 -15.66 42.72
N GLU A 273 -25.16 -15.38 41.79
CA GLU A 273 -26.59 -15.63 41.97
C GLU A 273 -26.90 -17.12 42.19
N VAL A 274 -26.23 -18.02 41.46
CA VAL A 274 -26.42 -19.47 41.58
C VAL A 274 -25.89 -19.97 42.92
N TRP A 275 -24.77 -19.41 43.40
CA TRP A 275 -24.23 -19.72 44.74
C TRP A 275 -25.20 -19.33 45.85
N PHE A 276 -25.81 -18.14 45.79
CA PHE A 276 -26.83 -17.74 46.76
C PHE A 276 -28.07 -18.63 46.70
N CYS A 277 -28.55 -18.99 45.51
CA CYS A 277 -29.65 -19.95 45.32
C CYS A 277 -29.33 -21.33 45.91
N THR A 278 -28.08 -21.79 45.81
CA THR A 278 -27.64 -23.07 46.38
C THR A 278 -27.72 -23.05 47.90
N ILE A 279 -27.19 -22.00 48.55
CA ILE A 279 -27.26 -21.83 50.01
C ILE A 279 -28.72 -21.76 50.47
N ALA A 280 -29.55 -20.96 49.78
CA ALA A 280 -30.97 -20.84 50.09
C ALA A 280 -31.69 -22.19 50.00
N THR A 281 -31.40 -22.99 48.98
CA THR A 281 -32.01 -24.31 48.80
C THR A 281 -31.60 -25.29 49.90
N ILE A 282 -30.34 -25.28 50.34
CA ILE A 282 -29.88 -26.09 51.49
C ILE A 282 -30.70 -25.75 52.73
N VAL A 283 -30.92 -24.47 53.02
CA VAL A 283 -31.71 -24.03 54.18
C VAL A 283 -33.17 -24.48 54.06
N VAL A 284 -33.79 -24.29 52.88
CA VAL A 284 -35.18 -24.70 52.62
C VAL A 284 -35.36 -26.20 52.80
N ILE A 285 -34.44 -27.01 52.28
CA ILE A 285 -34.52 -28.48 52.37
C ILE A 285 -34.27 -28.95 53.81
N SER A 286 -33.35 -28.31 54.53
CA SER A 286 -33.10 -28.60 55.95
C SER A 286 -34.35 -28.37 56.80
N ILE A 287 -35.06 -27.25 56.55
CA ILE A 287 -36.33 -26.94 57.23
C ILE A 287 -37.41 -27.95 56.81
N ALA A 288 -37.56 -28.23 55.52
CA ALA A 288 -38.58 -29.16 55.02
C ALA A 288 -38.41 -30.58 55.59
N VAL A 289 -37.17 -31.08 55.63
CA VAL A 289 -36.81 -32.38 56.20
C VAL A 289 -37.08 -32.42 57.72
N PHE A 290 -36.75 -31.35 58.44
CA PHE A 290 -37.06 -31.22 59.87
C PHE A 290 -38.57 -31.22 60.15
N VAL A 291 -39.34 -30.41 59.41
CA VAL A 291 -40.81 -30.32 59.55
C VAL A 291 -41.47 -31.66 59.24
N ILE A 292 -41.06 -32.34 58.17
CA ILE A 292 -41.58 -33.67 57.82
C ILE A 292 -41.25 -34.69 58.91
N ASN A 293 -40.05 -34.64 59.51
CA ASN A 293 -39.70 -35.53 60.60
C ASN A 293 -40.52 -35.23 61.88
N TYR A 294 -40.79 -33.96 62.18
CA TYR A 294 -41.57 -33.54 63.35
C TYR A 294 -43.02 -33.99 63.28
N TYR A 295 -43.69 -33.80 62.13
CA TYR A 295 -45.11 -34.13 61.97
C TYR A 295 -45.36 -35.60 61.59
N SER A 296 -44.41 -36.30 60.97
CA SER A 296 -44.63 -37.67 60.55
C SER A 296 -44.69 -38.63 61.75
N PRO A 297 -45.73 -39.47 61.87
CA PRO A 297 -45.80 -40.48 62.93
C PRO A 297 -44.70 -41.55 62.81
N TYR A 298 -44.12 -41.72 61.62
CA TYR A 298 -43.04 -42.66 61.31
C TYR A 298 -41.63 -42.01 61.30
N GLY A 299 -41.52 -40.78 61.80
CA GLY A 299 -40.24 -40.08 61.97
C GLY A 299 -39.44 -40.57 63.18
N TYR A 300 -38.24 -40.02 63.36
CA TYR A 300 -37.44 -40.25 64.57
C TYR A 300 -38.06 -39.50 65.75
N LYS A 301 -38.76 -40.23 66.62
CA LYS A 301 -39.38 -39.70 67.85
C LYS A 301 -38.59 -40.12 69.08
N ARG A 302 -38.59 -39.27 70.11
CA ARG A 302 -38.04 -39.60 71.42
C ARG A 302 -38.88 -40.71 72.09
N GLU A 303 -38.28 -41.54 72.93
CA GLU A 303 -38.95 -42.68 73.62
C GLU A 303 -40.20 -42.25 74.42
N ASP A 304 -40.27 -40.97 74.83
CA ASP A 304 -41.39 -40.35 75.55
C ASP A 304 -42.58 -39.95 74.66
N GLY A 305 -42.54 -40.22 73.35
CA GLY A 305 -43.62 -39.95 72.39
C GLY A 305 -43.86 -38.46 72.05
N HIS A 306 -43.27 -37.53 72.81
CA HIS A 306 -43.34 -36.08 72.59
C HIS A 306 -42.04 -35.57 71.94
N GLY A 307 -42.13 -35.14 70.67
CA GLY A 307 -41.04 -34.46 69.95
C GLY A 307 -40.09 -35.37 69.16
N THR A 308 -39.15 -34.75 68.46
CA THR A 308 -38.12 -35.43 67.63
C THR A 308 -36.99 -36.02 68.48
N SER A 309 -36.49 -37.19 68.09
CA SER A 309 -35.32 -37.84 68.71
C SER A 309 -34.05 -37.00 68.52
N GLU A 310 -33.07 -37.20 69.40
CA GLU A 310 -31.72 -36.61 69.28
C GLU A 310 -30.98 -37.07 68.02
N GLU A 311 -31.38 -38.20 67.45
CA GLU A 311 -30.84 -38.71 66.19
C GLU A 311 -31.16 -37.77 65.01
N PHE A 312 -32.26 -36.99 65.06
CA PHE A 312 -32.70 -36.17 63.94
C PHE A 312 -33.30 -34.81 64.39
N ASN A 313 -32.45 -33.99 65.02
CA ASN A 313 -32.73 -32.61 65.37
C ASN A 313 -32.58 -31.65 64.16
N TYR A 314 -32.95 -30.38 64.30
CA TYR A 314 -32.77 -29.34 63.25
C TYR A 314 -31.33 -29.29 62.73
N PHE A 315 -30.34 -29.31 63.64
CA PHE A 315 -28.92 -29.31 63.28
C PHE A 315 -28.52 -30.57 62.51
N ASN A 316 -29.04 -31.74 62.88
CA ASN A 316 -28.79 -32.99 62.15
C ASN A 316 -29.51 -33.02 60.79
N SER A 317 -30.64 -32.30 60.65
CA SER A 317 -31.34 -32.13 59.37
C SER A 317 -30.57 -31.20 58.42
N LEU A 318 -29.94 -30.17 58.97
CA LEU A 318 -28.98 -29.32 58.25
C LEU A 318 -27.74 -30.11 57.85
N TRP A 319 -27.16 -30.86 58.78
CA TRP A 319 -26.01 -31.74 58.52
C TRP A 319 -26.34 -32.77 57.43
N PHE A 320 -27.51 -33.42 57.50
CA PHE A 320 -27.99 -34.32 56.45
C PHE A 320 -28.04 -33.63 55.08
N SER A 321 -28.60 -32.42 55.01
CA SER A 321 -28.74 -31.67 53.75
C SER A 321 -27.39 -31.25 53.16
N VAL A 322 -26.44 -30.87 54.00
CA VAL A 322 -25.06 -30.53 53.60
C VAL A 322 -24.27 -31.79 53.22
N ALA A 323 -24.37 -32.87 53.98
CA ALA A 323 -23.67 -34.12 53.72
C ALA A 323 -24.15 -34.81 52.43
N CYS A 324 -25.43 -34.66 52.10
CA CYS A 324 -25.99 -35.07 50.81
C CYS A 324 -25.41 -34.24 49.65
N MET A 325 -25.24 -32.92 49.82
CA MET A 325 -24.61 -32.05 48.82
C MET A 325 -23.13 -32.39 48.62
N LEU A 326 -22.41 -32.73 49.68
CA LEU A 326 -21.01 -33.16 49.64
C LEU A 326 -20.80 -34.59 49.13
N GLN A 327 -21.87 -35.29 48.72
CA GLN A 327 -21.87 -36.69 48.28
C GLN A 327 -21.32 -37.70 49.32
N GLN A 328 -21.24 -37.31 50.60
CA GLN A 328 -20.78 -38.20 51.67
C GLN A 328 -21.92 -39.07 52.21
N GLY A 329 -23.17 -38.62 52.03
CA GLY A 329 -24.34 -39.23 52.65
C GLY A 329 -24.49 -38.80 54.12
N GLY A 330 -25.71 -38.84 54.65
CA GLY A 330 -25.94 -38.51 56.06
C GLY A 330 -25.89 -39.75 56.94
N ASP A 331 -25.32 -39.62 58.13
CA ASP A 331 -25.26 -40.69 59.14
C ASP A 331 -26.67 -41.20 59.50
N ASN A 332 -27.63 -40.28 59.58
CA ASN A 332 -29.04 -40.56 59.84
C ASN A 332 -29.88 -40.16 58.61
N THR A 333 -30.72 -41.06 58.12
CA THR A 333 -31.56 -40.86 56.93
C THR A 333 -33.04 -40.83 57.30
N PRO A 334 -33.88 -40.03 56.64
CA PRO A 334 -35.31 -39.95 56.99
C PRO A 334 -36.00 -41.31 56.88
N ARG A 335 -36.67 -41.73 57.96
CA ARG A 335 -37.41 -43.01 58.02
C ARG A 335 -38.75 -42.98 57.30
N SER A 336 -39.44 -41.83 57.32
CA SER A 336 -40.77 -41.67 56.74
C SER A 336 -40.73 -41.75 55.20
N LEU A 337 -41.79 -42.32 54.60
CA LEU A 337 -41.90 -42.42 53.14
C LEU A 337 -41.85 -41.03 52.46
N SER A 338 -42.55 -40.04 53.02
CA SER A 338 -42.53 -38.66 52.53
C SER A 338 -41.14 -38.01 52.61
N GLY A 339 -40.39 -38.27 53.69
CA GLY A 339 -39.01 -37.79 53.83
C GLY A 339 -38.04 -38.46 52.86
N ARG A 340 -38.24 -39.76 52.56
CA ARG A 340 -37.45 -40.48 51.55
C ARG A 340 -37.71 -39.99 50.13
N ILE A 341 -38.96 -39.67 49.78
CA ILE A 341 -39.29 -39.09 48.47
C ILE A 341 -38.63 -37.71 48.33
N LEU A 342 -38.73 -36.85 49.35
CA LEU A 342 -38.07 -35.54 49.35
C LEU A 342 -36.54 -35.67 49.21
N ALA A 343 -35.92 -36.57 49.99
CA ALA A 343 -34.50 -36.85 49.89
C ALA A 343 -34.10 -37.38 48.49
N GLY A 344 -34.91 -38.27 47.90
CA GLY A 344 -34.68 -38.78 46.54
C GLY A 344 -34.74 -37.69 45.46
N CYS A 345 -35.72 -36.80 45.53
CA CYS A 345 -35.79 -35.64 44.64
C CYS A 345 -34.61 -34.68 44.83
N TYR A 346 -34.19 -34.47 46.09
CA TYR A 346 -33.02 -33.66 46.40
C TYR A 346 -31.73 -34.27 45.87
N TRP A 347 -31.53 -35.58 46.04
CA TRP A 347 -30.38 -36.31 45.48
C TRP A 347 -30.31 -36.21 43.96
N PHE A 348 -31.45 -36.31 43.27
CA PHE A 348 -31.51 -36.11 41.83
C PHE A 348 -31.09 -34.68 41.44
N CYS A 349 -31.54 -33.67 42.18
CA CYS A 349 -31.17 -32.27 41.95
C CYS A 349 -29.66 -32.03 42.19
N ILE A 350 -29.10 -32.57 43.28
CA ILE A 350 -27.67 -32.50 43.58
C ILE A 350 -26.84 -33.13 42.47
N LEU A 351 -27.25 -34.29 41.95
CA LEU A 351 -26.55 -34.97 40.85
C LEU A 351 -26.45 -34.05 39.62
N ILE A 352 -27.55 -33.39 39.25
CA ILE A 352 -27.56 -32.43 38.13
C ILE A 352 -26.63 -31.25 38.41
N TRP A 353 -26.67 -30.69 39.63
CA TRP A 353 -25.82 -29.56 40.01
C TRP A 353 -24.34 -29.88 39.96
N ILE A 354 -23.93 -31.00 40.56
CA ILE A 354 -22.52 -31.40 40.58
C ILE A 354 -22.03 -31.72 39.17
N SER A 355 -22.84 -32.41 38.37
CA SER A 355 -22.52 -32.69 36.95
C SER A 355 -22.35 -31.40 36.14
N THR A 356 -23.20 -30.41 36.36
CA THR A 356 -23.11 -29.11 35.67
C THR A 356 -21.89 -28.31 36.13
N TYR A 357 -21.61 -28.32 37.44
CA TYR A 357 -20.42 -27.67 38.00
C TYR A 357 -19.13 -28.28 37.43
N THR A 358 -19.03 -29.61 37.41
CA THR A 358 -17.84 -30.28 36.88
C THR A 358 -17.67 -30.07 35.38
N ALA A 359 -18.76 -30.05 34.61
CA ALA A 359 -18.74 -29.72 33.19
C ALA A 359 -18.27 -28.28 32.93
N ASN A 360 -18.83 -27.29 33.65
CA ASN A 360 -18.45 -25.89 33.50
C ASN A 360 -17.02 -25.62 33.97
N LEU A 361 -16.57 -26.26 35.06
CA LEU A 361 -15.20 -26.17 35.53
C LEU A 361 -14.21 -26.74 34.50
N ALA A 362 -14.54 -27.88 33.87
CA ALA A 362 -13.74 -28.45 32.79
C ALA A 362 -13.69 -27.52 31.57
N ALA A 363 -14.82 -26.93 31.17
CA ALA A 363 -14.88 -25.93 30.11
C ALA A 363 -14.01 -24.71 30.43
N PHE A 364 -14.07 -24.21 31.67
CA PHE A 364 -13.28 -23.07 32.11
C PHE A 364 -11.76 -23.32 32.03
N PHE A 365 -11.28 -24.51 32.38
CA PHE A 365 -9.86 -24.86 32.26
C PHE A 365 -9.38 -25.06 30.82
N THR A 366 -10.28 -25.38 29.91
CA THR A 366 -9.94 -25.57 28.48
C THR A 366 -9.94 -24.24 27.72
N VAL A 367 -10.81 -23.30 28.09
CA VAL A 367 -10.92 -22.01 27.43
C VAL A 367 -9.93 -21.01 28.02
N LYS A 368 -8.79 -20.85 27.36
CA LYS A 368 -7.92 -19.69 27.58
C LYS A 368 -8.41 -18.57 26.66
N ASN A 369 -9.30 -17.72 27.15
CA ASN A 369 -9.68 -16.52 26.41
C ASN A 369 -8.45 -15.61 26.30
N ALA A 370 -7.87 -15.53 25.11
CA ALA A 370 -7.00 -14.42 24.77
C ALA A 370 -7.94 -13.22 24.58
N GLU A 371 -8.16 -12.44 25.65
CA GLU A 371 -8.85 -11.17 25.50
C GLU A 371 -7.98 -10.28 24.59
N HIS A 372 -8.52 -9.96 23.42
CA HIS A 372 -7.93 -8.97 22.53
C HIS A 372 -8.43 -7.60 23.02
N PRO A 373 -7.56 -6.78 23.63
CA PRO A 373 -8.01 -5.53 24.25
C PRO A 373 -8.54 -4.51 23.23
N ILE A 374 -8.19 -4.68 21.95
CA ILE A 374 -8.53 -3.77 20.85
C ILE A 374 -8.90 -4.59 19.63
N SER A 375 -10.06 -4.29 19.04
CA SER A 375 -10.53 -4.89 17.79
C SER A 375 -10.76 -3.85 16.68
N SER A 376 -10.86 -2.56 17.04
CA SER A 376 -11.14 -1.48 16.09
C SER A 376 -10.26 -0.24 16.32
N LEU A 377 -10.11 0.60 15.30
CA LEU A 377 -9.44 1.90 15.41
C LEU A 377 -10.17 2.85 16.38
N ASP A 378 -11.48 2.69 16.55
CA ASP A 378 -12.26 3.47 17.52
C ASP A 378 -11.86 3.17 18.97
N ASP A 379 -11.53 1.91 19.27
CA ASP A 379 -11.06 1.51 20.60
C ASP A 379 -9.67 2.09 20.90
N ILE A 380 -8.85 2.32 19.88
CA ILE A 380 -7.54 2.98 20.01
C ILE A 380 -7.68 4.43 20.47
N VAL A 381 -8.67 5.13 19.93
CA VAL A 381 -8.95 6.52 20.32
C VAL A 381 -9.41 6.60 21.78
N LYS A 382 -10.17 5.60 22.25
CA LYS A 382 -10.66 5.52 23.63
C LYS A 382 -9.58 5.09 24.62
N THR A 383 -8.61 4.30 24.17
CA THR A 383 -7.60 3.69 25.04
C THR A 383 -6.30 4.50 25.08
N SER A 384 -5.48 4.26 26.10
CA SER A 384 -4.22 4.97 26.31
C SER A 384 -3.03 4.40 25.52
N TYR A 385 -3.27 3.59 24.48
CA TYR A 385 -2.20 2.96 23.73
C TYR A 385 -1.47 3.95 22.81
N GLU A 386 -0.14 3.92 22.80
CA GLU A 386 0.66 4.72 21.86
C GLU A 386 0.56 4.10 20.46
N VAL A 387 0.14 4.87 19.46
CA VAL A 387 0.10 4.41 18.06
C VAL A 387 1.35 4.90 17.35
N GLY A 388 1.96 4.07 16.50
CA GLY A 388 3.03 4.51 15.61
C GLY A 388 2.86 4.00 14.19
N VAL A 389 3.53 4.68 13.25
CA VAL A 389 3.64 4.27 11.84
C VAL A 389 5.09 4.43 11.37
N LEU A 390 5.43 3.82 10.24
CA LEU A 390 6.73 4.01 9.60
C LEU A 390 6.81 5.42 8.98
N ASP A 391 7.93 6.11 9.17
CA ASP A 391 8.18 7.41 8.55
C ASP A 391 8.24 7.26 7.02
N SER A 392 7.73 8.26 6.29
CA SER A 392 7.71 8.28 4.82
C SER A 392 7.02 7.07 4.16
N SER A 393 6.10 6.39 4.86
CA SER A 393 5.29 5.30 4.31
C SER A 393 3.96 5.79 3.70
N SER A 394 3.28 4.90 2.96
CA SER A 394 1.92 5.16 2.46
C SER A 394 0.94 5.38 3.60
N THR A 395 1.02 4.59 4.67
CA THR A 395 0.15 4.72 5.86
C THR A 395 0.36 6.04 6.60
N HIS A 396 1.61 6.51 6.68
CA HIS A 396 1.89 7.84 7.23
C HIS A 396 1.19 8.95 6.42
N ALA A 397 1.30 8.90 5.09
CA ALA A 397 0.60 9.84 4.21
C ALA A 397 -0.93 9.68 4.27
N PHE A 398 -1.43 8.45 4.46
CA PHE A 398 -2.84 8.15 4.61
C PHE A 398 -3.44 8.82 5.84
N PHE A 399 -2.84 8.63 7.03
CA PHE A 399 -3.34 9.28 8.25
C PHE A 399 -3.21 10.81 8.19
N LYS A 400 -2.14 11.33 7.58
CA LYS A 400 -1.96 12.79 7.38
C LYS A 400 -3.02 13.41 6.46
N SER A 401 -3.44 12.69 5.42
CA SER A 401 -4.40 13.18 4.41
C SER A 401 -5.86 12.81 4.71
N SER A 402 -6.10 11.98 5.72
CA SER A 402 -7.43 11.44 5.99
C SER A 402 -8.41 12.52 6.46
N LYS A 403 -9.64 12.43 5.95
CA LYS A 403 -10.76 13.30 6.36
C LYS A 403 -11.65 12.70 7.45
N TYR A 404 -11.40 11.44 7.81
CA TYR A 404 -12.21 10.75 8.80
C TYR A 404 -11.79 11.14 10.22
N GLU A 405 -12.76 11.45 11.09
CA GLU A 405 -12.50 12.03 12.41
C GLU A 405 -11.61 11.14 13.30
N VAL A 406 -11.86 9.82 13.27
CA VAL A 406 -11.06 8.84 14.03
C VAL A 406 -9.60 8.86 13.59
N HIS A 407 -9.36 8.89 12.27
CA HIS A 407 -8.01 8.94 11.71
C HIS A 407 -7.29 10.25 12.05
N GLN A 408 -8.01 11.38 12.04
CA GLN A 408 -7.46 12.69 12.43
C GLN A 408 -7.07 12.75 13.91
N LYS A 409 -7.87 12.13 14.79
CA LYS A 409 -7.54 12.01 16.22
C LYS A 409 -6.30 11.15 16.42
N ILE A 410 -6.19 10.03 15.70
CA ILE A 410 -5.02 9.16 15.72
C ILE A 410 -3.78 9.92 15.18
N TRP A 411 -3.91 10.62 14.05
CA TRP A 411 -2.84 11.44 13.49
C TRP A 411 -2.34 12.51 14.47
N SER A 412 -3.25 13.29 15.06
CA SER A 412 -2.91 14.33 16.03
C SER A 412 -2.19 13.77 17.26
N ARG A 413 -2.55 12.55 17.66
CA ARG A 413 -1.87 11.83 18.75
C ARG A 413 -0.48 11.38 18.35
N MET A 414 -0.31 10.82 17.15
CA MET A 414 1.00 10.41 16.64
C MET A 414 1.95 11.59 16.48
N GLU A 415 1.45 12.73 15.99
CA GLU A 415 2.21 13.96 15.82
C GLU A 415 2.63 14.57 17.16
N ARG A 416 1.73 14.56 18.16
CA ARG A 416 2.05 15.01 19.52
C ARG A 416 3.08 14.13 20.20
N ASP A 417 2.96 12.81 20.04
CA ASP A 417 3.79 11.84 20.76
C ASP A 417 5.10 11.52 19.99
N GLY A 418 5.23 11.97 18.73
CA GLY A 418 6.43 11.81 17.89
C GLY A 418 6.71 10.36 17.49
N THR A 419 5.68 9.56 17.26
CA THR A 419 5.76 8.09 17.18
C THR A 419 6.05 7.53 15.78
N PHE A 420 7.02 8.11 15.09
CA PHE A 420 7.45 7.71 13.74
C PHE A 420 8.78 6.95 13.80
N ALA A 421 8.85 5.76 13.22
CA ALA A 421 10.10 4.98 13.16
C ALA A 421 10.70 5.05 11.79
N GLN A 422 12.02 4.91 11.74
CA GLN A 422 12.78 4.99 10.51
C GLN A 422 12.87 3.64 9.80
N SER A 423 12.76 2.52 10.54
CA SER A 423 12.77 1.17 9.97
C SER A 423 11.69 0.25 10.56
N VAL A 424 11.38 -0.81 9.81
CA VAL A 424 10.45 -1.86 10.25
C VAL A 424 10.99 -2.57 11.49
N ASP A 425 12.29 -2.90 11.52
CA ASP A 425 12.94 -3.57 12.65
C ASP A 425 12.90 -2.73 13.93
N GLU A 426 13.15 -1.43 13.81
CA GLU A 426 13.00 -0.49 14.93
C GLU A 426 11.57 -0.52 15.46
N GLY A 427 10.58 -0.58 14.56
CA GLY A 427 9.18 -0.65 14.96
C GLY A 427 8.75 -1.95 15.62
N VAL A 428 9.24 -3.08 15.12
CA VAL A 428 9.01 -4.38 15.77
C VAL A 428 9.67 -4.41 17.14
N LYS A 429 10.91 -3.92 17.26
CA LYS A 429 11.63 -3.84 18.53
C LYS A 429 10.90 -2.95 19.53
N TRP A 430 10.41 -1.80 19.08
CA TRP A 430 9.66 -0.88 19.91
C TRP A 430 8.38 -1.54 20.50
N VAL A 431 7.58 -2.23 19.68
CA VAL A 431 6.38 -2.95 20.16
C VAL A 431 6.74 -4.06 21.16
N ARG A 432 7.90 -4.70 21.02
CA ARG A 432 8.37 -5.75 21.95
C ARG A 432 8.87 -5.20 23.29
N GLU A 433 9.55 -4.06 23.28
CA GLU A 433 10.29 -3.52 24.42
C GLU A 433 9.52 -2.51 25.28
N LYS A 434 8.59 -1.71 24.73
CA LYS A 434 7.81 -0.79 25.57
C LYS A 434 6.81 -1.56 26.44
N ASP A 435 6.86 -1.29 27.75
CA ASP A 435 5.92 -1.82 28.76
C ASP A 435 4.61 -1.03 28.84
N LYS A 436 4.57 0.18 28.24
CA LYS A 436 3.29 0.82 27.92
C LYS A 436 2.74 0.17 26.67
N PRO A 437 1.45 -0.14 26.61
CA PRO A 437 0.95 -0.95 25.53
C PRO A 437 0.89 -0.03 24.29
N SER A 438 1.86 -0.19 23.40
CA SER A 438 1.99 0.56 22.16
C SER A 438 1.48 -0.31 21.01
N LEU A 439 0.55 0.24 20.24
CA LEU A 439 0.02 -0.35 19.02
C LEU A 439 0.81 0.17 17.85
N ARG A 440 1.16 -0.69 16.91
CA ARG A 440 1.74 -0.23 15.67
C ARG A 440 1.10 -0.89 14.50
N GLN A 441 0.66 -0.10 13.54
CA GLN A 441 0.42 -0.67 12.23
C GLN A 441 1.78 -0.91 11.59
N ILE A 442 2.06 -2.16 11.27
CA ILE A 442 3.23 -2.51 10.50
C ILE A 442 2.68 -2.84 9.12
N ASP A 443 3.19 -2.16 8.10
CA ASP A 443 3.09 -2.62 6.72
C ASP A 443 3.89 -3.95 6.60
N VAL A 444 3.38 -5.02 7.20
CA VAL A 444 3.88 -6.38 6.97
C VAL A 444 3.20 -6.84 5.70
N SER A 445 3.93 -6.77 4.61
CA SER A 445 3.51 -7.48 3.41
C SER A 445 3.33 -8.98 3.73
N PRO A 446 2.26 -9.62 3.23
CA PRO A 446 1.80 -10.90 3.75
C PRO A 446 2.84 -12.02 3.51
N GLN A 447 3.11 -12.81 4.54
CA GLN A 447 3.72 -14.12 4.36
C GLN A 447 2.70 -15.04 3.67
N PRO A 448 3.09 -15.81 2.63
CA PRO A 448 2.22 -16.82 2.06
C PRO A 448 1.84 -17.82 3.15
N ALA A 449 0.53 -18.08 3.27
CA ALA A 449 0.00 -19.09 4.16
C ALA A 449 0.74 -20.41 3.94
N SER A 450 1.33 -20.97 5.00
CA SER A 450 1.86 -22.32 4.96
C SER A 450 0.71 -23.26 4.57
N GLU A 451 0.81 -23.87 3.39
CA GLU A 451 -0.11 -24.90 2.93
C GLU A 451 -0.24 -25.98 4.01
N GLY A 452 -1.39 -25.98 4.69
CA GLY A 452 -1.84 -27.15 5.43
C GLY A 452 -2.03 -28.28 4.43
N LYS A 453 -1.21 -29.33 4.54
CA LYS A 453 -1.37 -30.58 3.77
C LYS A 453 -2.86 -30.95 3.68
N PRO A 454 -3.41 -31.17 2.47
CA PRO A 454 -4.77 -31.69 2.35
C PRO A 454 -4.83 -33.05 3.05
N LYS A 455 -5.74 -33.18 4.02
CA LYS A 455 -6.07 -34.47 4.64
C LYS A 455 -6.61 -35.40 3.57
N GLU A 456 -5.94 -36.53 3.42
CA GLU A 456 -6.36 -37.66 2.61
C GLU A 456 -7.74 -38.15 3.06
N PRO A 457 -8.71 -38.38 2.17
CA PRO A 457 -10.03 -38.88 2.56
C PRO A 457 -9.92 -40.33 3.00
N GLU A 458 -10.30 -40.61 4.25
CA GLU A 458 -10.47 -41.97 4.77
C GLU A 458 -11.43 -42.75 3.87
N LYS A 459 -10.92 -43.88 3.33
CA LYS A 459 -11.76 -44.89 2.67
C LYS A 459 -12.70 -45.52 3.70
N PRO A 460 -13.99 -45.73 3.38
CA PRO A 460 -14.87 -46.50 4.24
C PRO A 460 -14.39 -47.95 4.27
N ALA A 461 -14.11 -48.45 5.47
CA ALA A 461 -14.00 -49.88 5.74
C ALA A 461 -15.42 -50.50 5.74
N ILE A 462 -15.46 -51.73 5.24
CA ILE A 462 -16.60 -52.62 4.98
C ILE A 462 -17.66 -52.61 6.09
#